data_AF-A0A3C0FCV3-F1
#
_entry.id   AF-A0A3C0FCV3-F1
#
_cell.length_a   1.000
_cell.length_b   1.000
_cell.length_c   1.000
_cell.angle_alpha   90.00
_cell.angle_beta   90.00
_cell.angle_gamma   90.00
#
_symmetry.space_group_name_H-M   'P 1'
#
loop_
_entity.id
_entity.type
_entity.pdbx_description
1 polymer ?
#
loop_
_entity_poly.entity_id
_entity_poly.type
_entity_poly.pdbx_seq_one_letter_code
_entity_poly.pdbx_strand_id
1 'polypeptide(L)'
;MVQHASYLILMAYDSHWEGTEAGPTAPLPWVEENIALALRDIPADRLVLATGLFGYDWTVPARAGVTQYLPAQDLAARARRLRATVGRRLGRPFFRYRRRNLQQEVWFEDVESFAEKLAWPAGTGSGASPSGAWALKNPDAGT
;
A
#
# COMPACT_ATOMS: atom_id res chain seq x y z
N MET A 1 18.16 14.64 10.60
CA MET A 1 16.69 14.65 10.47
C MET A 1 15.98 14.23 11.75
N VAL A 2 16.35 13.11 12.39
CA VAL A 2 15.65 12.59 13.59
C VAL A 2 15.69 13.54 14.82
N GLN A 3 16.74 14.36 14.96
CA GLN A 3 16.97 15.14 16.19
C GLN A 3 15.99 16.32 16.43
N HIS A 4 15.18 16.71 15.45
CA HIS A 4 14.26 17.86 15.58
C HIS A 4 12.79 17.55 15.29
N ALA A 5 12.47 16.32 14.90
CA ALA A 5 11.10 15.92 14.57
C ALA A 5 10.46 15.15 15.73
N SER A 6 9.22 15.50 16.09
CA SER A 6 8.43 14.74 17.06
C SER A 6 7.97 13.39 16.49
N TYR A 7 7.66 13.36 15.20
CA TYR A 7 7.24 12.17 14.46
C TYR A 7 7.85 12.17 13.06
N LEU A 8 8.06 10.98 12.52
CA LEU A 8 8.48 10.75 11.14
C LEU A 8 7.45 9.85 10.46
N ILE A 9 7.03 10.24 9.26
CA ILE A 9 6.06 9.48 8.46
C ILE A 9 6.85 8.63 7.47
N LEU A 10 6.71 7.31 7.57
CA LEU A 10 7.21 6.36 6.58
C LEU A 10 6.15 6.16 5.51
N MET A 11 6.41 6.69 4.31
CA MET A 11 5.56 6.50 3.13
C MET A 11 5.80 5.11 2.53
N ALA A 12 5.24 4.08 3.17
CA ALA A 12 5.34 2.69 2.76
C ALA A 12 4.28 2.33 1.69
N TYR A 13 4.43 2.98 0.53
CA TYR A 13 3.68 2.74 -0.69
C TYR A 13 4.54 3.13 -1.91
N ASP A 14 3.98 2.97 -3.11
CA ASP A 14 4.67 3.21 -4.39
C ASP A 14 5.92 2.33 -4.61
N SER A 15 5.92 1.10 -4.07
CA SER A 15 6.87 0.05 -4.45
C SER A 15 6.82 -0.23 -5.97
N HIS A 16 5.62 -0.21 -6.53
CA HIS A 16 5.36 -0.03 -7.95
C HIS A 16 4.50 1.23 -8.13
N TRP A 17 4.89 2.10 -9.07
CA TRP A 17 4.27 3.40 -9.31
C TRP A 17 4.09 3.64 -10.82
N GLU A 18 3.59 4.81 -11.22
CA GLU A 18 3.22 5.07 -12.62
C GLU A 18 4.35 4.82 -13.64
N GLY A 19 5.61 5.03 -13.25
CA GLY A 19 6.80 4.85 -14.08
C GLY A 19 7.42 3.45 -14.08
N THR A 20 6.89 2.51 -13.28
CA THR A 20 7.39 1.12 -13.20
C THR A 20 6.58 0.17 -14.07
N GLU A 21 7.01 -1.09 -14.12
CA GLU A 21 6.12 -2.17 -14.53
C GLU A 21 4.96 -2.38 -13.55
N ALA A 22 3.95 -3.12 -13.99
CA ALA A 22 2.76 -3.38 -13.19
C ALA A 22 3.09 -4.29 -12.01
N GLY A 23 2.69 -3.88 -10.81
CA GLY A 23 2.92 -4.66 -9.60
C GLY A 23 2.19 -4.08 -8.38
N PRO A 24 2.28 -4.77 -7.24
CA PRO A 24 1.66 -4.32 -5.99
C PRO A 24 2.25 -2.98 -5.54
N THR A 25 1.38 -2.05 -5.13
CA THR A 25 1.78 -0.70 -4.68
C THR A 25 2.45 -0.72 -3.30
N ALA A 26 2.05 -1.66 -2.42
CA ALA A 26 2.61 -1.83 -1.08
C ALA A 26 2.61 -3.31 -0.62
N PRO A 27 3.43 -4.19 -1.25
CA PRO A 27 3.52 -5.59 -0.86
C PRO A 27 4.06 -5.74 0.57
N LEU A 28 3.49 -6.68 1.34
CA LEU A 28 3.77 -6.80 2.79
C LEU A 28 5.27 -6.96 3.09
N PRO A 29 6.03 -7.85 2.42
CA PRO A 29 7.44 -8.04 2.74
C PRO A 29 8.28 -6.77 2.55
N TRP A 30 7.96 -5.97 1.52
CA TRP A 30 8.63 -4.70 1.28
C TRP A 30 8.28 -3.66 2.34
N VAL A 31 7.02 -3.61 2.78
CA VAL A 31 6.60 -2.72 3.87
C VAL A 31 7.33 -3.08 5.17
N GLU A 32 7.38 -4.38 5.52
CA GLU A 32 8.07 -4.88 6.71
C GLU A 32 9.57 -4.56 6.68
N GLU A 33 10.24 -4.75 5.54
CA GLU A 33 11.65 -4.41 5.36
C GLU A 33 11.91 -2.91 5.57
N ASN A 34 11.07 -2.04 4.99
CA ASN A 34 11.22 -0.60 5.16
C ASN A 34 10.95 -0.13 6.60
N ILE A 35 10.00 -0.77 7.30
CA ILE A 35 9.79 -0.53 8.74
C ILE A 35 11.03 -0.95 9.53
N ALA A 36 11.55 -2.16 9.28
CA ALA A 36 12.74 -2.66 9.97
C ALA A 36 13.97 -1.76 9.74
N LEU A 37 14.14 -1.24 8.52
CA LEU A 37 15.20 -0.28 8.20
C LEU A 37 15.00 1.06 8.94
N ALA A 38 13.79 1.60 8.96
CA ALA A 38 13.49 2.85 9.67
C ALA A 38 13.75 2.73 11.18
N LEU A 39 13.39 1.60 11.77
CA LEU A 39 13.57 1.32 13.21
C LEU A 39 15.04 1.20 13.65
N ARG A 40 16.00 1.15 12.71
CA ARG A 40 17.44 1.20 13.05
C ARG A 40 17.85 2.57 13.59
N ASP A 41 17.19 3.64 13.12
CA ASP A 41 17.55 5.02 13.42
C ASP A 41 16.40 5.83 14.08
N ILE A 42 15.16 5.33 14.00
CA ILE A 42 13.96 6.02 14.47
C ILE A 42 13.30 5.21 15.58
N PRO A 43 13.11 5.78 16.79
CA PRO A 43 12.32 5.15 17.84
C PRO A 43 10.90 4.79 17.37
N ALA A 44 10.42 3.60 17.74
CA ALA A 44 9.12 3.09 17.29
C ALA A 44 7.93 3.99 17.66
N ASP A 45 7.99 4.67 18.81
CA ASP A 45 6.99 5.62 19.28
C ASP A 45 6.93 6.93 18.46
N ARG A 46 7.93 7.17 17.61
CA ARG A 46 8.03 8.34 16.73
C ARG A 46 7.83 7.99 15.25
N LEU A 47 7.65 6.71 14.91
CA LEU A 47 7.47 6.27 13.53
C LEU A 47 5.98 6.08 13.21
N VAL A 48 5.49 6.82 12.22
CA VAL A 48 4.11 6.71 11.72
C VAL A 48 4.13 6.03 10.36
N LEU A 49 3.42 4.91 10.22
CA LEU A 49 3.28 4.24 8.93
C LEU A 49 2.18 4.91 8.10
N ALA A 50 2.55 5.39 6.91
CA ALA A 50 1.60 5.76 5.87
C ALA A 50 1.60 4.68 4.79
N THR A 51 0.43 4.15 4.45
CA THR A 51 0.23 3.22 3.33
C THR A 51 -0.98 3.65 2.50
N GLY A 52 -0.95 3.39 1.20
CA GLY A 52 -1.91 3.93 0.25
C GLY A 52 -3.17 3.10 0.12
N LEU A 53 -4.35 3.73 0.19
CA LEU A 53 -5.62 3.17 -0.25
C LEU A 53 -5.91 3.64 -1.68
N PHE A 54 -5.15 3.10 -2.62
CA PHE A 54 -5.27 3.37 -4.05
C PHE A 54 -4.69 2.22 -4.87
N GLY A 55 -4.82 2.32 -6.18
CA GLY A 55 -4.18 1.43 -7.13
C GLY A 55 -3.75 2.15 -8.38
N TYR A 56 -3.10 1.43 -9.29
CA TYR A 56 -2.87 1.91 -10.64
C TYR A 56 -3.35 0.89 -11.67
N ASP A 57 -3.73 1.40 -12.85
CA ASP A 57 -4.15 0.68 -14.04
C ASP A 57 -3.06 0.84 -15.09
N TRP A 58 -2.15 -0.14 -15.16
CA TRP A 58 -1.03 -0.15 -16.08
C TRP A 58 -1.44 -0.73 -17.42
N THR A 59 -0.93 -0.12 -18.49
CA THR A 59 -0.85 -0.79 -19.80
C THR A 59 0.33 -1.76 -19.80
N VAL A 60 0.10 -3.00 -20.22
CA VAL A 60 1.12 -4.06 -20.30
C VAL A 60 1.38 -4.41 -21.77
N PRO A 61 2.65 -4.45 -22.24
CA PRO A 61 3.89 -4.25 -21.48
C PRO A 61 4.11 -2.78 -21.06
N ALA A 62 4.98 -2.57 -20.06
CA ALA A 62 5.27 -1.23 -19.54
C ALA A 62 5.68 -0.27 -20.67
N ARG A 63 5.31 1.02 -20.52
CA ARG A 63 5.54 2.09 -21.51
C ARG A 63 4.81 1.92 -22.86
N ALA A 64 4.03 0.86 -23.06
CA ALA A 64 3.17 0.73 -24.24
C ALA A 64 1.91 1.62 -24.19
N GLY A 65 1.69 2.33 -23.09
CA GLY A 65 0.57 3.23 -22.90
C GLY A 65 0.64 3.97 -21.57
N VAL A 66 -0.47 4.60 -21.20
CA VAL A 66 -0.60 5.40 -19.97
C VAL A 66 -0.95 4.48 -18.79
N THR A 67 -0.28 4.72 -17.67
CA THR A 67 -0.66 4.21 -16.35
C THR A 67 -1.61 5.21 -15.70
N GLN A 68 -2.73 4.75 -15.17
CA GLN A 68 -3.72 5.61 -14.53
C GLN A 68 -3.78 5.35 -13.01
N TYR A 69 -3.64 6.39 -12.20
CA TYR A 69 -3.97 6.34 -10.77
C TYR A 69 -5.47 6.12 -10.56
N LEU A 70 -5.83 5.22 -9.66
CA LEU A 70 -7.20 4.91 -9.28
C LEU A 70 -7.36 5.05 -7.76
N PRO A 71 -8.24 5.94 -7.27
CA PRO A 71 -8.51 6.04 -5.85
C PRO A 71 -9.35 4.84 -5.37
N ALA A 72 -9.28 4.52 -4.08
CA ALA A 72 -9.94 3.35 -3.50
C ALA A 72 -11.42 3.21 -3.86
N GLN A 73 -12.18 4.30 -3.82
CA GLN A 73 -13.61 4.30 -4.08
C GLN A 73 -13.99 3.83 -5.50
N ASP A 74 -13.08 3.96 -6.46
CA ASP A 74 -13.36 3.66 -7.87
C ASP A 74 -13.06 2.20 -8.24
N LEU A 75 -12.20 1.52 -7.48
CA LEU A 75 -11.65 0.21 -7.87
C LEU A 75 -12.72 -0.88 -7.95
N ALA A 76 -13.56 -1.00 -6.91
CA ALA A 76 -14.63 -2.00 -6.88
C ALA A 76 -15.68 -1.74 -7.98
N ALA A 77 -16.06 -0.47 -8.17
CA ALA A 77 -16.99 -0.07 -9.24
C ALA A 77 -16.39 -0.34 -10.63
N ARG A 78 -15.09 -0.10 -10.81
CA ARG A 78 -14.39 -0.33 -12.07
C ARG A 78 -14.31 -1.81 -12.42
N ALA A 79 -13.90 -2.66 -11.48
CA ALA A 79 -13.86 -4.12 -11.69
C ALA A 79 -15.23 -4.65 -12.11
N ARG A 80 -16.30 -4.22 -11.41
CA ARG A 80 -17.69 -4.59 -11.73
C ARG A 80 -18.13 -4.13 -13.12
N ARG A 81 -17.87 -2.85 -13.47
CA ARG A 81 -18.22 -2.29 -14.78
C ARG A 81 -17.51 -3.04 -15.92
N LEU A 82 -16.27 -3.45 -15.70
CA LEU A 82 -15.47 -4.19 -16.67
C LEU A 82 -15.77 -5.70 -16.68
N ARG A 83 -16.63 -6.19 -15.77
CA ARG A 83 -16.86 -7.62 -15.53
C ARG A 83 -15.55 -8.38 -15.30
N ALA A 84 -14.57 -7.71 -14.69
CA ALA A 84 -13.27 -8.27 -14.40
C ALA A 84 -13.34 -9.09 -13.11
N THR A 85 -12.78 -10.30 -13.14
CA THR A 85 -12.61 -11.10 -11.94
C THR A 85 -11.41 -10.56 -11.16
N VAL A 86 -11.64 -10.13 -9.92
CA VAL A 86 -10.57 -9.77 -9.00
C VAL A 86 -9.99 -11.05 -8.42
N GLY A 87 -8.68 -11.23 -8.61
CA GLY A 87 -7.91 -12.30 -7.98
C GLY A 87 -6.90 -11.72 -6.99
N ARG A 88 -6.13 -12.61 -6.35
CA ARG A 88 -4.97 -12.23 -5.53
C ARG A 88 -3.69 -12.82 -6.11
N ARG A 89 -2.61 -12.05 -6.10
CA ARG A 89 -1.24 -12.51 -6.39
C ARG A 89 -0.30 -11.78 -5.45
N LEU A 90 0.71 -12.47 -4.90
CA LEU A 90 1.60 -11.90 -3.87
C LEU A 90 0.82 -11.31 -2.67
N GLY A 91 -0.32 -11.89 -2.29
CA GLY A 91 -1.18 -11.38 -1.22
C GLY A 91 -1.90 -10.06 -1.53
N ARG A 92 -1.88 -9.58 -2.78
CA ARG A 92 -2.49 -8.31 -3.16
C ARG A 92 -3.57 -8.48 -4.23
N PRO A 93 -4.67 -7.73 -4.15
CA PRO A 93 -5.74 -7.83 -5.12
C PRO A 93 -5.29 -7.23 -6.45
N PHE A 94 -5.66 -7.90 -7.53
CA PHE A 94 -5.40 -7.43 -8.87
C PHE A 94 -6.47 -7.95 -9.84
N PHE A 95 -6.64 -7.26 -10.97
CA PHE A 95 -7.42 -7.78 -12.09
C PHE A 95 -6.84 -7.35 -13.42
N ARG A 96 -7.25 -8.04 -14.49
CA ARG A 96 -6.83 -7.75 -15.87
C ARG A 96 -8.05 -7.53 -16.74
N TYR A 97 -7.89 -6.69 -17.75
CA TYR A 97 -8.87 -6.48 -18.81
C TYR A 97 -8.17 -5.98 -20.09
N ARG A 98 -8.91 -5.80 -21.19
CA ARG A 98 -8.37 -5.19 -22.41
C ARG A 98 -8.94 -3.80 -22.66
N ARG A 99 -8.08 -2.87 -23.06
CA ARG A 99 -8.44 -1.52 -23.51
C ARG A 99 -7.77 -1.26 -24.84
N ARG A 100 -8.54 -1.01 -25.92
CA ARG A 100 -8.02 -0.77 -27.28
C ARG A 100 -6.99 -1.81 -27.74
N ASN A 101 -7.31 -3.10 -27.59
CA ASN A 101 -6.43 -4.24 -27.87
C ASN A 101 -5.17 -4.36 -27.01
N LEU A 102 -4.92 -3.48 -26.05
CA LEU A 102 -3.82 -3.60 -25.10
C LEU A 102 -4.31 -4.24 -23.80
N GLN A 103 -3.47 -5.08 -23.21
CA GLN A 103 -3.73 -5.63 -21.88
C GLN A 103 -3.55 -4.53 -20.85
N GLN A 104 -4.48 -4.51 -19.90
CA GLN A 104 -4.43 -3.66 -18.72
C GLN A 104 -4.32 -4.55 -17.50
N GLU A 105 -3.53 -4.12 -16.53
CA GLU A 105 -3.36 -4.78 -15.26
C GLU A 105 -3.51 -3.77 -14.14
N VAL A 106 -4.47 -4.03 -13.26
CA VAL A 106 -4.81 -3.14 -12.15
C VAL A 106 -4.38 -3.81 -10.86
N TRP A 107 -3.52 -3.16 -10.10
CA TRP A 107 -3.15 -3.56 -8.73
C TRP A 107 -3.59 -2.50 -7.75
N PHE A 108 -4.01 -2.93 -6.57
CA PHE A 108 -4.53 -2.04 -5.55
C PHE A 108 -4.44 -2.64 -4.15
N GLU A 109 -4.86 -1.85 -3.16
CA GLU A 109 -5.05 -2.29 -1.77
C GLU A 109 -6.54 -2.44 -1.45
N ASP A 110 -6.88 -3.46 -0.67
CA ASP A 110 -8.22 -3.66 -0.12
C ASP A 110 -8.18 -3.79 1.41
N VAL A 111 -9.35 -4.04 2.00
CA VAL A 111 -9.49 -4.15 3.46
C VAL A 111 -8.60 -5.25 4.04
N GLU A 112 -8.45 -6.38 3.33
CA GLU A 112 -7.65 -7.52 3.81
C GLU A 112 -6.15 -7.18 3.77
N SER A 113 -5.65 -6.67 2.63
CA SER A 113 -4.23 -6.31 2.50
C SER A 113 -3.82 -5.12 3.37
N PHE A 114 -4.76 -4.24 3.69
CA PHE A 114 -4.56 -3.16 4.66
C PHE A 114 -4.53 -3.70 6.10
N ALA A 115 -5.45 -4.59 6.47
CA ALA A 115 -5.50 -5.19 7.81
C ALA A 115 -4.23 -5.98 8.15
N GLU A 116 -3.64 -6.67 7.17
CA GLU A 116 -2.33 -7.35 7.35
C GLU A 116 -1.24 -6.39 7.82
N LYS A 117 -1.19 -5.16 7.29
CA LYS A 117 -0.20 -4.15 7.67
C LYS A 117 -0.45 -3.59 9.06
N LEU A 118 -1.71 -3.49 9.47
CA LEU A 118 -2.07 -3.08 10.84
C LEU A 118 -1.72 -4.15 11.88
N ALA A 119 -1.73 -5.43 11.49
CA ALA A 119 -1.42 -6.53 12.37
C ALA A 119 0.09 -6.68 12.65
N TRP A 120 0.95 -6.05 11.85
CA TRP A 120 2.39 -5.97 12.12
C TRP A 120 2.65 -5.03 13.32
N PRO A 121 3.36 -5.43 14.41
CA PRO A 121 4.34 -6.51 14.53
C PRO A 121 3.90 -7.70 15.41
N ALA A 122 2.61 -8.03 15.50
CA ALA A 122 2.12 -9.03 16.45
C ALA A 122 2.71 -10.46 16.29
N GLY A 123 3.47 -10.72 15.21
CA GLY A 123 4.08 -12.03 14.91
C GLY A 123 5.61 -12.11 14.99
N THR A 124 6.34 -11.02 15.26
CA THR A 124 7.81 -11.07 15.38
C THR A 124 8.20 -10.83 16.83
N GLY A 125 8.97 -11.75 17.42
CA GLY A 125 9.43 -11.69 18.82
C GLY A 125 10.34 -10.49 19.16
N SER A 126 10.36 -9.44 18.35
CA SER A 126 10.83 -8.10 18.73
C SER A 126 9.81 -7.50 19.68
N GLY A 127 10.21 -7.23 20.94
CA GLY A 127 9.37 -6.68 22.01
C GLY A 127 8.86 -5.24 21.79
N ALA A 128 8.47 -4.87 20.57
CA ALA A 128 7.67 -3.70 20.29
C ALA A 128 6.25 -3.96 20.82
N SER A 129 5.91 -3.32 21.93
CA SER A 129 4.63 -3.49 22.63
C SER A 129 3.43 -3.12 21.73
N PRO A 130 2.28 -3.82 21.82
CA PRO A 130 1.12 -3.61 20.95
C PRO A 130 0.26 -2.39 21.31
N SER A 131 0.83 -1.38 22.00
CA SER A 131 0.12 -0.19 22.48
C SER A 131 -0.01 0.95 21.46
N GLY A 132 0.32 0.71 20.19
CA GLY A 132 0.13 1.67 19.10
C GLY A 132 -0.60 1.04 17.94
N ALA A 133 -1.93 1.06 17.95
CA ALA A 133 -2.72 0.78 16.76
C ALA A 133 -2.49 1.93 15.76
N TRP A 134 -1.63 1.69 14.77
CA TRP A 134 -1.21 2.68 13.78
C TRP A 134 -2.08 2.62 12.52
N ALA A 135 -3.20 3.32 12.54
CA ALA A 135 -3.81 3.96 11.38
C ALA A 135 -4.70 5.12 11.86
N LEU A 136 -4.46 6.31 11.31
CA LEU A 136 -5.19 7.56 11.57
C LEU A 136 -5.24 7.98 13.05
N LYS A 137 -4.29 8.82 13.48
CA LYS A 137 -4.54 9.70 14.62
C LYS A 137 -5.62 10.70 14.18
N ASN A 138 -6.87 10.49 14.61
CA ASN A 138 -7.95 11.45 14.44
C ASN A 138 -7.56 12.72 15.22
N PRO A 139 -7.45 13.91 14.60
CA PRO A 139 -6.92 15.11 15.26
C PRO A 139 -7.79 15.64 16.41
N ASP A 140 -9.01 15.15 16.59
CA ASP A 140 -10.00 15.72 17.53
C ASP A 140 -10.24 14.92 18.82
N ALA A 141 -9.37 13.96 19.19
CA ALA A 141 -9.46 13.33 20.50
C ALA A 141 -8.75 14.18 21.57
N GLY A 142 -9.35 15.32 21.90
CA GLY A 142 -8.98 16.18 23.02
C GLY A 142 -9.92 16.00 24.21
N THR A 143 -9.29 15.83 25.38
CA THR A 143 -9.79 15.83 26.78
C THR A 143 -10.74 14.72 27.22
#